data_AF-A0A848L9V5-F1
#
_entry.id   AF-A0A848L9V5-F1
#
_cell.length_a   1.000
_cell.length_b   1.000
_cell.length_c   1.000
_cell.angle_alpha   90.00
_cell.angle_beta   90.00
_cell.angle_gamma   90.00
#
_symmetry.space_group_name_H-M   'P 1'
#
loop_
_entity.id
_entity.type
_entity.pdbx_description
1 polymer ?
#
loop_
_entity_poly.entity_id
_entity_poly.type
_entity_poly.pdbx_seq_one_letter_code
_entity_poly.pdbx_strand_id
1 'polypeptide(L)'
;MRLASRLLALSLCVSTTALAKNNPRDRDGDGFIESSRYMPTTDPNLDPNWDWTVSGAGHTLYYTDATGIVRSTVRQVPFYTGGHPLNTLEKDMYPEDGWVLVYRDFGTPTSAPDLPFFALYNKYRGILRVMVFNTRELQFSRFNLELAFKSQTATGALLTFSEPTRAFTSDYDVAKREVFAVEANALNGWIHADFMLTGYDPNLSPDTQLRLNIRGLTLQDITLNADEFTLSQVFTNANPGGGAGGGTDLLGAINGGFKTYSTAETMLKSLRNSATRNSTAWWASTVLNLTQFVPYVGGLMGFVNSFFGGAEKPSPREPLNFQGALSMSGSITESTPLYSMDFATHYLGNGNPPDHYRPVRPITWGVFNLTAKPQSTVKFSRVCTGTTRPSCTTKTDYAGIVPVSYVFNPNAGLSLVSIEYAYTFDEQRPTHFTEYTPRVTIPQGEELPKGMALRVKLRTTTPTRYADDDLVFLKVYPFAGVPVTQ
;
A
#
# COMPACT_ATOMS: atom_id res chain seq x y z
N MET A 1 -52.83 -24.73 -61.25
CA MET A 1 -52.84 -23.26 -61.10
C MET A 1 -53.21 -22.95 -59.64
N ARG A 2 -52.36 -22.93 -58.60
CA ARG A 2 -51.00 -22.39 -58.37
C ARG A 2 -50.88 -20.88 -58.60
N LEU A 3 -51.47 -20.09 -57.70
CA LEU A 3 -51.00 -18.73 -57.42
C LEU A 3 -49.84 -18.83 -56.42
N ALA A 4 -48.64 -18.67 -56.96
CA ALA A 4 -47.45 -18.24 -56.25
C ALA A 4 -47.40 -16.71 -56.34
N SER A 5 -47.04 -16.02 -55.25
CA SER A 5 -46.09 -14.89 -55.31
C SER A 5 -45.83 -14.25 -53.94
N ARG A 6 -44.58 -14.45 -53.49
CA ARG A 6 -43.71 -13.46 -52.83
C ARG A 6 -44.08 -13.01 -51.40
N LEU A 7 -43.84 -13.90 -50.44
CA LEU A 7 -43.28 -13.49 -49.14
C LEU A 7 -41.78 -13.23 -49.34
N LEU A 8 -41.38 -11.96 -49.30
CA LEU A 8 -39.98 -11.56 -49.22
C LEU A 8 -39.57 -11.59 -47.75
N ALA A 9 -38.92 -12.67 -47.33
CA ALA A 9 -38.22 -12.75 -46.05
C ALA A 9 -36.95 -11.89 -46.13
N LEU A 10 -37.04 -10.61 -45.75
CA LEU A 10 -35.86 -9.86 -45.33
C LEU A 10 -35.64 -10.18 -43.85
N SER A 11 -34.96 -11.30 -43.60
CA SER A 11 -34.27 -11.53 -42.34
C SER A 11 -33.13 -10.51 -42.26
N LEU A 12 -33.40 -9.40 -41.58
CA LEU A 12 -32.37 -8.49 -41.09
C LEU A 12 -31.60 -9.25 -40.02
N CYS A 13 -30.55 -9.94 -40.45
CA CYS A 13 -29.46 -10.39 -39.61
C CYS A 13 -28.68 -9.16 -39.15
N VAL A 14 -29.28 -8.33 -38.29
CA VAL A 14 -28.53 -7.35 -37.52
C VAL A 14 -27.85 -8.14 -36.40
N SER A 15 -26.57 -8.40 -36.60
CA SER A 15 -25.63 -8.83 -35.57
C SER A 15 -25.80 -7.94 -34.34
N THR A 16 -26.49 -8.45 -33.32
CA THR A 16 -26.67 -7.80 -32.00
C THR A 16 -25.43 -7.91 -31.11
N THR A 17 -24.32 -8.47 -31.61
CA THR A 17 -23.03 -8.43 -30.92
C THR A 17 -22.26 -7.15 -31.26
N ALA A 18 -22.51 -6.08 -30.49
CA ALA A 18 -21.51 -5.03 -30.10
C ALA A 18 -22.11 -3.71 -29.58
N LEU A 19 -23.42 -3.44 -29.71
CA LEU A 19 -23.97 -2.09 -29.50
C LEU A 19 -24.71 -1.84 -28.17
N ALA A 20 -24.62 -2.75 -27.19
CA ALA A 20 -25.42 -2.68 -25.95
C ALA A 20 -24.61 -2.51 -24.64
N LYS A 21 -23.34 -2.04 -24.70
CA LYS A 21 -22.54 -1.66 -23.52
C LYS A 21 -22.24 -0.14 -23.45
N ASN A 22 -23.05 0.68 -24.11
CA ASN A 22 -22.79 2.13 -24.27
C ASN A 22 -23.52 3.02 -23.25
N ASN A 23 -24.03 2.48 -22.14
CA ASN A 23 -24.32 3.32 -20.99
C ASN A 23 -23.16 3.21 -20.00
N PRO A 24 -22.18 4.13 -20.00
CA PRO A 24 -20.95 4.03 -19.18
C PRO A 24 -21.19 4.22 -17.67
N ARG A 25 -22.40 3.93 -17.18
CA ARG A 25 -22.82 4.18 -15.79
C ARG A 25 -23.64 3.05 -15.18
N ASP A 26 -23.53 1.84 -15.72
CA ASP A 26 -24.07 0.69 -15.02
C ASP A 26 -23.30 0.52 -13.70
N ARG A 27 -24.05 0.53 -12.59
CA ARG A 27 -23.47 0.31 -11.27
C ARG A 27 -23.25 -1.18 -11.07
N ASP A 28 -22.12 -1.55 -10.49
CA ASP A 28 -21.92 -2.93 -10.04
C ASP A 28 -22.82 -3.28 -8.85
N GLY A 29 -22.78 -4.54 -8.40
CA GLY A 29 -23.58 -5.01 -7.27
C GLY A 29 -23.30 -4.27 -5.96
N ASP A 30 -22.17 -3.57 -5.86
CA ASP A 30 -21.74 -2.79 -4.70
C ASP A 30 -22.00 -1.28 -4.88
N GLY A 31 -22.63 -0.89 -5.99
CA GLY A 31 -23.06 0.48 -6.28
C GLY A 31 -22.01 1.38 -6.93
N PHE A 32 -20.86 0.86 -7.36
CA PHE A 32 -19.80 1.63 -8.02
C PHE A 32 -20.05 1.77 -9.52
N ILE A 33 -19.66 2.91 -10.09
CA ILE A 33 -19.57 3.08 -11.55
C ILE A 33 -18.25 2.47 -12.03
N GLU A 34 -18.30 1.45 -12.89
CA GLU A 34 -17.08 0.89 -13.48
C GLU A 34 -16.46 1.89 -14.46
N SER A 35 -15.29 2.43 -14.12
CA SER A 35 -14.66 3.53 -14.85
C SER A 35 -13.57 3.02 -15.80
N SER A 36 -13.83 1.97 -16.58
CA SER A 36 -12.90 1.50 -17.62
C SER A 36 -13.38 1.94 -19.00
N ARG A 37 -12.44 2.40 -19.84
CA ARG A 37 -12.72 2.69 -21.25
C ARG A 37 -11.86 1.84 -22.17
N TYR A 38 -12.41 1.58 -23.34
CA TYR A 38 -11.64 0.95 -24.42
C TYR A 38 -10.50 1.86 -24.87
N MET A 39 -9.26 1.37 -24.78
CA MET A 39 -8.05 2.05 -25.25
C MET A 39 -7.47 1.28 -26.45
N PRO A 40 -7.68 1.74 -27.70
CA PRO A 40 -7.03 1.13 -28.86
C PRO A 40 -5.50 1.17 -28.73
N THR A 41 -4.78 0.34 -29.47
CA THR A 41 -3.29 0.28 -29.39
C THR A 41 -2.60 1.59 -29.77
N THR A 42 -3.31 2.48 -30.47
CA THR A 42 -2.84 3.82 -30.83
C THR A 42 -3.24 4.90 -29.83
N ASP A 43 -3.90 4.53 -28.72
CA ASP A 43 -4.31 5.49 -27.69
C ASP A 43 -3.07 6.13 -27.06
N PRO A 44 -2.98 7.48 -27.03
CA PRO A 44 -1.81 8.15 -26.49
C PRO A 44 -1.57 7.82 -25.02
N ASN A 45 -2.59 7.36 -24.27
CA ASN A 45 -2.48 6.98 -22.86
C ASN A 45 -1.69 5.68 -22.66
N LEU A 46 -1.55 4.85 -23.69
CA LEU A 46 -0.75 3.63 -23.67
C LEU A 46 0.73 3.85 -24.00
N ASP A 47 1.15 5.08 -24.31
CA ASP A 47 2.56 5.39 -24.53
C ASP A 47 3.37 5.18 -23.23
N PRO A 48 4.29 4.19 -23.18
CA PRO A 48 5.11 3.97 -22.01
C PRO A 48 6.12 5.11 -21.79
N ASN A 49 6.43 5.92 -22.80
CA ASN A 49 7.45 6.96 -22.74
C ASN A 49 6.90 8.31 -22.26
N TRP A 50 5.64 8.37 -21.83
CA TRP A 50 5.11 9.58 -21.20
C TRP A 50 5.90 9.91 -19.93
N ASP A 51 6.48 11.10 -19.93
CA ASP A 51 7.36 11.57 -18.87
C ASP A 51 6.61 12.42 -17.84
N TRP A 52 6.40 11.87 -16.66
CA TRP A 52 5.76 12.55 -15.53
C TRP A 52 6.73 13.44 -14.74
N THR A 53 8.01 13.43 -15.09
CA THR A 53 9.07 14.21 -14.41
C THR A 53 9.29 15.59 -15.03
N VAL A 54 8.58 15.93 -16.11
CA VAL A 54 8.68 17.24 -16.75
C VAL A 54 7.98 18.29 -15.89
N SER A 55 8.78 19.16 -15.25
CA SER A 55 8.26 20.31 -14.51
C SER A 55 7.67 21.36 -15.44
N GLY A 56 6.62 22.06 -15.01
CA GLY A 56 6.12 23.26 -15.71
C GLY A 56 5.14 23.00 -16.84
N ALA A 57 5.17 21.82 -17.47
CA ALA A 57 4.17 21.43 -18.45
C ALA A 57 2.87 21.02 -17.76
N GLY A 58 1.76 21.65 -18.12
CA GLY A 58 0.44 21.11 -17.81
C GLY A 58 0.11 19.97 -18.77
N HIS A 59 -0.57 18.94 -18.27
CA HIS A 59 -1.12 17.87 -19.07
C HIS A 59 -2.61 18.11 -19.29
N THR A 60 -3.07 17.91 -20.53
CA THR A 60 -4.49 17.96 -20.85
C THR A 60 -5.15 16.68 -20.35
N LEU A 61 -6.09 16.84 -19.44
CA LEU A 61 -6.95 15.79 -18.90
C LEU A 61 -8.33 15.95 -19.51
N TYR A 62 -8.84 14.92 -20.17
CA TYR A 62 -10.20 14.82 -20.65
C TYR A 62 -11.02 14.01 -19.67
N TYR A 63 -12.23 14.47 -19.34
CA TYR A 63 -13.14 13.74 -18.46
C TYR A 63 -14.58 13.86 -18.92
N THR A 64 -15.40 12.86 -18.63
CA THR A 64 -16.85 12.88 -18.91
C THR A 64 -17.59 13.47 -17.71
N ASP A 65 -18.36 14.54 -17.91
CA ASP A 65 -19.16 15.16 -16.83
C ASP A 65 -20.47 14.41 -16.54
N ALA A 66 -21.22 14.81 -15.52
CA ALA A 66 -22.49 14.20 -15.15
C ALA A 66 -23.53 14.14 -16.29
N THR A 67 -23.40 14.97 -17.32
CA THR A 67 -24.29 15.01 -18.49
C THR A 67 -23.81 14.14 -19.65
N GLY A 68 -22.65 13.48 -19.51
CA GLY A 68 -22.04 12.68 -20.57
C GLY A 68 -21.21 13.51 -21.55
N ILE A 69 -20.97 14.81 -21.26
CA ILE A 69 -20.19 15.69 -22.13
C ILE A 69 -18.71 15.57 -21.78
N VAL A 70 -17.86 15.38 -22.80
CA VAL A 70 -16.41 15.41 -22.63
C VAL A 70 -15.96 16.86 -22.36
N ARG A 71 -15.30 17.04 -21.23
CA ARG A 71 -14.64 18.27 -20.81
C ARG A 71 -13.13 18.07 -20.84
N SER A 72 -12.38 19.17 -20.83
CA SER A 72 -10.93 19.13 -20.70
C SER A 72 -10.42 20.17 -19.72
N THR A 73 -9.33 19.85 -19.05
CA THR A 73 -8.62 20.78 -18.19
C THR A 73 -7.11 20.57 -18.32
N VAL A 74 -6.31 21.61 -18.10
CA VAL A 74 -4.85 21.51 -18.11
C VAL A 74 -4.34 21.56 -16.68
N ARG A 75 -3.59 20.53 -16.26
CA ARG A 75 -3.10 20.39 -14.89
C ARG A 75 -1.70 19.84 -14.85
N GLN A 76 -0.88 20.37 -13.96
CA GLN A 76 0.40 19.75 -13.61
C GLN A 76 0.15 18.47 -12.83
N VAL A 77 1.08 17.51 -12.89
CA VAL A 77 1.04 16.33 -12.02
C VAL A 77 1.16 16.72 -10.53
N PRO A 78 0.76 15.85 -9.59
CA PRO A 78 0.72 16.19 -8.17
C PRO A 78 2.07 16.64 -7.59
N PHE A 79 3.17 16.12 -8.13
CA PHE A 79 4.53 16.47 -7.71
C PHE A 79 4.89 17.94 -7.95
N TYR A 80 4.22 18.64 -8.88
CA TYR A 80 4.46 20.06 -9.14
C TYR A 80 3.27 20.94 -8.75
N THR A 81 2.21 20.35 -8.21
CA THR A 81 0.99 21.08 -7.85
C THR A 81 1.19 21.75 -6.49
N GLY A 82 1.05 23.08 -6.43
CA GLY A 82 1.12 23.82 -5.17
C GLY A 82 0.13 23.31 -4.13
N GLY A 83 0.60 23.14 -2.88
CA GLY A 83 -0.23 22.64 -1.77
C GLY A 83 -0.55 21.14 -1.80
N HIS A 84 -0.13 20.40 -2.83
CA HIS A 84 -0.27 18.95 -2.84
C HIS A 84 0.87 18.30 -2.02
N PRO A 85 0.61 17.26 -1.20
CA PRO A 85 1.64 16.70 -0.33
C PRO A 85 2.85 16.10 -1.05
N LEU A 86 2.65 15.55 -2.25
CA LEU A 86 3.75 15.04 -3.08
C LEU A 86 4.64 16.15 -3.70
N ASN A 87 4.27 17.43 -3.58
CA ASN A 87 5.10 18.54 -4.04
C ASN A 87 6.11 18.94 -2.97
N THR A 88 7.07 18.06 -2.75
CA THR A 88 8.18 18.26 -1.82
C THR A 88 9.39 18.89 -2.55
N LEU A 89 10.36 19.38 -1.77
CA LEU A 89 11.66 19.79 -2.32
C LEU A 89 12.33 18.59 -3.02
N GLU A 90 12.22 17.42 -2.41
CA GLU A 90 12.85 16.17 -2.83
C GLU A 90 11.80 15.16 -3.27
N LYS A 91 11.50 15.22 -4.56
CA LYS A 91 10.38 14.49 -5.16
C LYS A 91 10.72 13.01 -5.29
N ASP A 92 10.01 12.16 -4.54
CA ASP A 92 10.09 10.71 -4.65
C ASP A 92 9.23 10.22 -5.83
N MET A 93 9.73 10.44 -7.05
CA MET A 93 9.02 10.06 -8.28
C MET A 93 9.93 9.64 -9.44
N TYR A 94 11.26 9.76 -9.28
CA TYR A 94 12.17 9.67 -10.41
C TYR A 94 12.44 8.20 -10.82
N PRO A 95 12.61 7.92 -12.13
CA PRO A 95 12.92 6.57 -12.61
C PRO A 95 14.18 5.94 -12.02
N GLU A 96 15.22 6.74 -11.75
CA GLU A 96 16.46 6.31 -11.09
C GLU A 96 16.20 5.71 -9.70
N ASP A 97 15.08 6.09 -9.09
CA ASP A 97 14.65 5.65 -7.76
C ASP A 97 13.65 4.48 -7.81
N GLY A 98 13.51 3.87 -8.99
CA GLY A 98 12.71 2.68 -9.22
C GLY A 98 11.27 2.95 -9.68
N TRP A 99 10.86 4.22 -9.80
CA TRP A 99 9.52 4.58 -10.25
C TRP A 99 9.34 4.35 -11.75
N VAL A 100 8.30 3.62 -12.13
CA VAL A 100 7.94 3.38 -13.53
C VAL A 100 6.47 3.66 -13.76
N LEU A 101 6.12 4.24 -14.91
CA LEU A 101 4.74 4.37 -15.34
C LEU A 101 4.14 2.99 -15.59
N VAL A 102 3.01 2.71 -14.96
CA VAL A 102 2.31 1.43 -15.10
C VAL A 102 0.93 1.58 -15.71
N TYR A 103 0.14 2.56 -15.26
CA TYR A 103 -1.17 2.85 -15.82
C TYR A 103 -1.32 4.34 -16.06
N ARG A 104 -2.12 4.71 -17.06
CA ARG A 104 -2.52 6.08 -17.31
C ARG A 104 -3.80 6.09 -18.11
N ASP A 105 -4.69 6.98 -17.73
CA ASP A 105 -5.79 7.40 -18.59
C ASP A 105 -6.16 8.86 -18.33
N PHE A 106 -5.72 9.73 -19.22
CA PHE A 106 -6.13 11.14 -19.28
C PHE A 106 -7.21 11.37 -20.33
N GLY A 107 -7.75 10.31 -20.94
CA GLY A 107 -8.73 10.40 -22.01
C GLY A 107 -8.20 11.06 -23.29
N THR A 108 -9.15 11.36 -24.16
CA THR A 108 -8.99 12.02 -25.46
C THR A 108 -10.23 12.90 -25.73
N PRO A 109 -10.20 13.81 -26.72
CA PRO A 109 -11.38 14.63 -27.06
C PRO A 109 -12.65 13.84 -27.39
N THR A 110 -12.52 12.59 -27.83
CA THR A 110 -13.64 11.74 -28.29
C THR A 110 -13.94 10.57 -27.35
N SER A 111 -13.10 10.33 -26.33
CA SER A 111 -13.26 9.24 -25.37
C SER A 111 -12.53 9.59 -24.08
N ALA A 112 -13.28 9.83 -23.02
CA ALA A 112 -12.74 10.32 -21.76
C ALA A 112 -13.24 9.50 -20.56
N PRO A 113 -12.37 9.17 -19.59
CA PRO A 113 -12.79 8.52 -18.34
C PRO A 113 -13.61 9.51 -17.48
N ASP A 114 -14.36 9.02 -16.50
CA ASP A 114 -15.00 9.91 -15.53
C ASP A 114 -13.96 10.55 -14.59
N LEU A 115 -12.91 9.78 -14.27
CA LEU A 115 -11.81 10.19 -13.41
C LEU A 115 -10.45 9.96 -14.11
N PRO A 116 -9.85 11.01 -14.69
CA PRO A 116 -8.51 10.94 -15.21
C PRO A 116 -7.53 10.50 -14.12
N PHE A 117 -6.61 9.60 -14.45
CA PHE A 117 -5.64 9.10 -13.48
C PHE A 117 -4.34 8.67 -14.15
N PHE A 118 -3.32 8.48 -13.32
CA PHE A 118 -2.15 7.70 -13.68
C PHE A 118 -1.62 6.98 -12.45
N ALA A 119 -0.79 5.97 -12.64
CA ALA A 119 -0.19 5.22 -11.57
C ALA A 119 1.28 4.94 -11.88
N LEU A 120 2.09 5.06 -10.83
CA LEU A 120 3.51 4.73 -10.85
C LEU A 120 3.75 3.53 -9.94
N TYR A 121 4.61 2.61 -10.36
CA TYR A 121 5.08 1.51 -9.53
C TYR A 121 6.54 1.72 -9.18
N ASN A 122 6.88 1.66 -7.90
CA ASN A 122 8.26 1.62 -7.47
C ASN A 122 8.75 0.17 -7.43
N LYS A 123 9.53 -0.25 -8.43
CA LYS A 123 10.05 -1.62 -8.54
C LYS A 123 11.03 -2.00 -7.42
N TYR A 124 11.61 -1.01 -6.75
CA TYR A 124 12.55 -1.24 -5.65
C TYR A 124 11.85 -1.44 -4.31
N ARG A 125 10.69 -0.81 -4.09
CA ARG A 125 9.94 -0.88 -2.83
C ARG A 125 8.68 -1.73 -2.90
N GLY A 126 8.20 -2.00 -4.11
CA GLY A 126 6.91 -2.65 -4.32
C GLY A 126 5.73 -1.73 -4.00
N ILE A 127 5.84 -0.43 -4.25
CA ILE A 127 4.74 0.53 -3.97
C ILE A 127 4.02 0.87 -5.27
N LEU A 128 2.71 0.68 -5.31
CA LEU A 128 1.85 1.21 -6.37
C LEU A 128 1.24 2.53 -5.89
N ARG A 129 1.71 3.64 -6.44
CA ARG A 129 1.14 4.97 -6.20
C ARG A 129 0.11 5.27 -7.28
N VAL A 130 -1.15 5.42 -6.89
CA VAL A 130 -2.23 5.80 -7.81
C VAL A 130 -2.60 7.26 -7.58
N MET A 131 -2.62 8.05 -8.64
CA MET A 131 -3.00 9.47 -8.62
C MET A 131 -4.26 9.65 -9.44
N VAL A 132 -5.34 10.06 -8.77
CA VAL A 132 -6.65 10.27 -9.40
C VAL A 132 -6.96 11.76 -9.39
N PHE A 133 -7.45 12.28 -10.50
CA PHE A 133 -7.86 13.66 -10.59
C PHE A 133 -9.32 13.80 -10.15
N ASN A 134 -9.56 14.49 -9.03
CA ASN A 134 -10.89 14.73 -8.49
C ASN A 134 -11.65 15.72 -9.38
N THR A 135 -12.55 15.25 -10.24
CA THR A 135 -13.35 16.12 -11.09
C THR A 135 -14.45 16.81 -10.27
N ARG A 136 -14.85 18.03 -10.68
CA ARG A 136 -15.86 18.87 -10.02
C ARG A 136 -17.17 18.17 -9.66
N GLU A 137 -17.52 17.11 -10.38
CA GLU A 137 -18.75 16.35 -10.20
C GLU A 137 -18.79 15.56 -8.89
N LEU A 138 -17.63 15.25 -8.31
CA LEU A 138 -17.59 14.43 -7.12
C LEU A 138 -18.14 15.15 -5.89
N GLN A 139 -18.12 16.48 -5.80
CA GLN A 139 -18.53 17.28 -4.62
C GLN A 139 -17.84 16.92 -3.28
N PHE A 140 -17.14 15.79 -3.19
CA PHE A 140 -16.37 15.35 -2.04
C PHE A 140 -14.98 16.01 -2.05
N SER A 141 -14.53 16.44 -0.87
CA SER A 141 -13.14 16.80 -0.63
C SER A 141 -12.33 15.63 -0.06
N ARG A 142 -13.00 14.58 0.43
CA ARG A 142 -12.37 13.43 1.08
C ARG A 142 -12.84 12.13 0.44
N PHE A 143 -11.91 11.20 0.37
CA PHE A 143 -12.10 9.95 -0.34
C PHE A 143 -11.54 8.79 0.46
N ASN A 144 -12.16 7.63 0.28
CA ASN A 144 -11.59 6.36 0.67
C ASN A 144 -11.18 5.60 -0.60
N LEU A 145 -9.90 5.29 -0.71
CA LEU A 145 -9.32 4.53 -1.81
C LEU A 145 -8.98 3.13 -1.29
N GLU A 146 -9.63 2.11 -1.84
CA GLU A 146 -9.43 0.71 -1.46
C GLU A 146 -8.87 -0.07 -2.65
N LEU A 147 -7.75 -0.74 -2.48
CA LEU A 147 -7.19 -1.68 -3.46
C LEU A 147 -7.32 -3.11 -2.95
N ALA A 148 -7.90 -3.97 -3.77
CA ALA A 148 -8.06 -5.40 -3.49
C ALA A 148 -7.88 -6.23 -4.76
N PHE A 149 -7.80 -7.55 -4.65
CA PHE A 149 -7.99 -8.40 -5.83
C PHE A 149 -9.45 -8.36 -6.28
N LYS A 150 -9.68 -8.23 -7.60
CA LYS A 150 -11.03 -8.24 -8.17
C LYS A 150 -11.73 -9.59 -7.98
N SER A 151 -10.98 -10.68 -8.16
CA SER A 151 -11.45 -12.05 -8.00
C SER A 151 -10.67 -12.76 -6.91
N GLN A 152 -11.35 -13.53 -6.07
CA GLN A 152 -10.71 -14.37 -5.06
C GLN A 152 -10.06 -15.63 -5.65
N THR A 153 -10.39 -16.01 -6.89
CA THR A 153 -9.83 -17.19 -7.57
C THR A 153 -8.58 -16.89 -8.39
N ALA A 154 -8.38 -15.64 -8.79
CA ALA A 154 -7.21 -15.18 -9.55
C ALA A 154 -6.42 -14.18 -8.69
N THR A 155 -5.84 -14.68 -7.59
CA THR A 155 -5.10 -13.89 -6.59
C THR A 155 -3.64 -14.30 -6.53
N GLY A 156 -2.88 -13.59 -5.70
CA GLY A 156 -1.51 -13.97 -5.35
C GLY A 156 -1.08 -13.27 -4.07
N ALA A 157 0.19 -13.41 -3.75
CA ALA A 157 0.74 -12.88 -2.50
C ALA A 157 1.14 -11.39 -2.55
N LEU A 158 0.64 -10.59 -3.50
CA LEU A 158 1.06 -9.19 -3.69
C LEU A 158 0.78 -8.29 -2.47
N LEU A 159 -0.40 -8.43 -1.87
CA LEU A 159 -0.88 -7.62 -0.74
C LEU A 159 -0.48 -8.20 0.62
N THR A 160 0.46 -9.15 0.67
CA THR A 160 0.81 -9.82 1.94
C THR A 160 1.68 -8.99 2.85
N PHE A 161 2.31 -7.91 2.36
CA PHE A 161 3.32 -7.21 3.15
C PHE A 161 2.72 -6.58 4.42
N SER A 162 1.53 -5.99 4.30
CA SER A 162 0.73 -5.46 5.41
C SER A 162 -0.07 -6.54 6.16
N GLU A 163 -0.07 -7.79 5.70
CA GLU A 163 -0.74 -8.91 6.36
C GLU A 163 0.17 -9.54 7.43
N PRO A 164 -0.26 -9.61 8.71
CA PRO A 164 0.54 -10.22 9.76
C PRO A 164 0.51 -11.76 9.74
N THR A 165 -0.64 -12.37 9.46
CA THR A 165 -0.86 -13.79 9.81
C THR A 165 -0.82 -14.73 8.62
N ARG A 166 -1.40 -14.31 7.49
CA ARG A 166 -1.50 -15.07 6.25
C ARG A 166 -0.74 -14.32 5.17
N ALA A 167 0.58 -14.36 5.28
CA ALA A 167 1.46 -13.42 4.62
C ALA A 167 2.52 -14.05 3.71
N PHE A 168 2.27 -15.28 3.26
CA PHE A 168 3.25 -16.16 2.64
C PHE A 168 2.76 -16.62 1.28
N THR A 169 3.65 -16.99 0.35
CA THR A 169 3.19 -17.51 -0.95
C THR A 169 2.47 -18.86 -0.85
N SER A 170 2.69 -19.63 0.22
CA SER A 170 1.93 -20.87 0.50
C SER A 170 0.62 -20.65 1.28
N ASP A 171 0.46 -19.52 1.96
CA ASP A 171 -0.75 -19.16 2.71
C ASP A 171 -0.87 -17.65 2.80
N TYR A 172 -1.78 -17.10 1.99
CA TYR A 172 -2.11 -15.68 1.95
C TYR A 172 -3.60 -15.44 2.00
N ASP A 173 -3.99 -14.28 2.56
CA ASP A 173 -5.38 -13.86 2.56
C ASP A 173 -5.82 -13.32 1.20
N VAL A 174 -6.63 -14.10 0.49
CA VAL A 174 -7.22 -13.74 -0.81
C VAL A 174 -8.22 -12.59 -0.72
N ALA A 175 -8.77 -12.33 0.47
CA ALA A 175 -9.69 -11.23 0.73
C ALA A 175 -8.99 -9.97 1.25
N LYS A 176 -7.65 -9.98 1.27
CA LYS A 176 -6.86 -8.83 1.70
C LYS A 176 -7.15 -7.62 0.81
N ARG A 177 -7.28 -6.48 1.48
CA ARG A 177 -7.45 -5.16 0.89
C ARG A 177 -6.60 -4.16 1.63
N GLU A 178 -6.18 -3.12 0.93
CA GLU A 178 -5.52 -1.95 1.50
C GLU A 178 -6.41 -0.73 1.31
N VAL A 179 -6.60 0.06 2.35
CA VAL A 179 -7.62 1.11 2.43
C VAL A 179 -6.97 2.39 2.93
N PHE A 180 -7.14 3.49 2.20
CA PHE A 180 -6.55 4.79 2.51
C PHE A 180 -7.59 5.90 2.47
N ALA A 181 -7.70 6.65 3.56
CA ALA A 181 -8.43 7.91 3.59
C ALA A 181 -7.52 9.05 3.09
N VAL A 182 -7.99 9.79 2.09
CA VAL A 182 -7.22 10.84 1.41
C VAL A 182 -8.05 12.10 1.25
N GLU A 183 -7.39 13.25 1.17
CA GLU A 183 -8.04 14.54 0.93
C GLU A 183 -7.56 15.12 -0.41
N ALA A 184 -8.50 15.67 -1.16
CA ALA A 184 -8.17 16.46 -2.34
C ALA A 184 -7.67 17.83 -1.90
N ASN A 185 -6.51 18.22 -2.41
CA ASN A 185 -5.90 19.52 -2.10
C ASN A 185 -6.75 20.72 -2.58
N ALA A 186 -7.65 20.50 -3.53
CA ALA A 186 -8.65 21.46 -3.99
C ALA A 186 -9.80 20.73 -4.70
N LEU A 187 -10.92 21.44 -4.95
CA LEU A 187 -11.87 21.05 -5.99
C LEU A 187 -11.14 21.07 -7.35
N ASN A 188 -11.23 20.01 -8.16
CA ASN A 188 -10.33 19.83 -9.32
C ASN A 188 -8.84 19.67 -8.94
N GLY A 189 -8.59 19.03 -7.80
CA GLY A 189 -7.27 18.69 -7.29
C GLY A 189 -6.92 17.22 -7.52
N TRP A 190 -5.67 16.88 -7.25
CA TRP A 190 -5.22 15.50 -7.26
C TRP A 190 -5.47 14.86 -5.89
N ILE A 191 -5.82 13.59 -5.90
CA ILE A 191 -5.75 12.70 -4.75
C ILE A 191 -4.76 11.58 -5.08
N HIS A 192 -4.11 11.03 -4.05
CA HIS A 192 -3.19 9.91 -4.25
C HIS A 192 -3.21 8.95 -3.06
N ALA A 193 -2.89 7.68 -3.33
CA ALA A 193 -2.65 6.67 -2.32
C ALA A 193 -1.49 5.76 -2.73
N ASP A 194 -0.74 5.29 -1.74
CA ASP A 194 0.43 4.40 -1.90
C ASP A 194 0.08 3.01 -1.37
N PHE A 195 -0.09 2.04 -2.28
CA PHE A 195 -0.42 0.65 -1.95
C PHE A 195 0.84 -0.22 -1.91
N MET A 196 0.97 -1.06 -0.88
CA MET A 196 2.11 -1.94 -0.67
C MET A 196 1.93 -3.27 -1.39
N LEU A 197 2.44 -3.34 -2.61
CA LEU A 197 2.58 -4.55 -3.42
C LEU A 197 3.98 -5.17 -3.26
N THR A 198 4.53 -5.19 -2.06
CA THR A 198 5.90 -5.68 -1.80
C THR A 198 5.99 -7.19 -1.89
N GLY A 199 4.90 -7.92 -1.62
CA GLY A 199 4.88 -9.38 -1.61
C GLY A 199 5.13 -9.95 -3.00
N TYR A 200 6.30 -10.51 -3.25
CA TYR A 200 6.58 -11.20 -4.51
C TYR A 200 5.86 -12.55 -4.60
N ASP A 201 5.24 -12.81 -5.75
CA ASP A 201 4.65 -14.11 -6.06
C ASP A 201 5.12 -14.56 -7.46
N PRO A 202 6.01 -15.57 -7.55
CA PRO A 202 6.48 -16.07 -8.84
C PRO A 202 5.39 -16.80 -9.64
N ASN A 203 4.28 -17.18 -8.99
CA ASN A 203 3.17 -17.93 -9.60
C ASN A 203 1.92 -17.07 -9.77
N LEU A 204 2.06 -15.73 -9.76
CA LEU A 204 0.94 -14.81 -9.96
C LEU A 204 0.22 -15.11 -11.29
N SER A 205 -1.07 -15.43 -11.21
CA SER A 205 -1.87 -15.79 -12.39
C SER A 205 -1.89 -14.66 -13.44
N PRO A 206 -1.77 -14.98 -14.75
CA PRO A 206 -1.96 -14.02 -15.84
C PRO A 206 -3.28 -13.25 -15.80
N ASP A 207 -4.33 -13.88 -15.25
CA ASP A 207 -5.68 -13.31 -15.17
C ASP A 207 -5.88 -12.45 -13.90
N THR A 208 -4.86 -12.30 -13.06
CA THR A 208 -4.99 -11.51 -11.82
C THR A 208 -5.23 -10.04 -12.14
N GLN A 209 -6.30 -9.52 -11.55
CA GLN A 209 -6.71 -8.12 -11.63
C GLN A 209 -6.81 -7.52 -10.23
N LEU A 210 -6.33 -6.29 -10.09
CA LEU A 210 -6.54 -5.47 -8.89
C LEU A 210 -7.71 -4.52 -9.15
N ARG A 211 -8.58 -4.34 -8.17
CA ARG A 211 -9.69 -3.40 -8.22
C ARG A 211 -9.43 -2.27 -7.25
N LEU A 212 -9.43 -1.04 -7.75
CA LEU A 212 -9.42 0.18 -6.96
C LEU A 212 -10.85 0.69 -6.83
N ASN A 213 -11.38 0.68 -5.61
CA ASN A 213 -12.65 1.25 -5.25
C ASN A 213 -12.45 2.65 -4.67
N ILE A 214 -13.18 3.63 -5.20
CA ILE A 214 -13.14 5.02 -4.77
C ILE A 214 -14.50 5.38 -4.17
N ARG A 215 -14.52 5.76 -2.90
CA ARG A 215 -15.72 6.18 -2.17
C ARG A 215 -15.59 7.63 -1.73
N GLY A 216 -16.66 8.40 -1.83
CA GLY A 216 -16.75 9.74 -1.30
C GLY A 216 -17.07 9.70 0.19
N LEU A 217 -16.45 10.60 0.95
CA LEU A 217 -16.66 10.74 2.39
C LEU A 217 -17.20 12.14 2.71
N THR A 218 -18.31 12.21 3.43
CA THR A 218 -18.80 13.42 4.09
C THR A 218 -18.22 13.54 5.50
N LEU A 219 -18.38 14.71 6.13
CA LEU A 219 -18.04 14.89 7.54
C LEU A 219 -18.93 14.07 8.48
N GLN A 220 -20.17 13.81 8.10
CA GLN A 220 -21.15 13.06 8.90
C GLN A 220 -20.91 11.55 8.84
N ASP A 221 -20.28 11.10 7.75
CA ASP A 221 -19.91 9.70 7.51
C ASP A 221 -18.88 9.19 8.54
N ILE A 222 -18.20 10.09 9.24
CA ILE A 222 -17.11 9.76 10.16
C ILE A 222 -17.57 10.02 11.59
N THR A 223 -18.03 8.98 12.28
CA THR A 223 -18.43 9.08 13.70
C THR A 223 -17.21 8.97 14.60
N LEU A 224 -16.64 10.12 14.98
CA LEU A 224 -15.65 10.20 16.04
C LEU A 224 -16.30 9.88 17.39
N ASN A 225 -16.05 8.68 17.93
CA ASN A 225 -16.35 8.33 19.33
C ASN A 225 -15.39 9.09 20.27
N ALA A 226 -15.51 10.41 20.27
CA ALA A 226 -14.68 11.35 20.97
C ALA A 226 -15.54 12.55 21.35
N ASP A 227 -15.69 12.80 22.65
CA ASP A 227 -16.57 13.86 23.16
C ASP A 227 -16.12 15.30 22.78
N GLU A 228 -15.02 15.51 22.03
CA GLU A 228 -14.41 16.84 21.90
C GLU A 228 -13.50 17.12 20.68
N PHE A 229 -13.69 16.50 19.49
CA PHE A 229 -12.78 16.78 18.34
C PHE A 229 -13.42 16.89 16.95
N THR A 230 -12.82 17.70 16.06
CA THR A 230 -13.26 17.86 14.65
C THR A 230 -12.16 17.46 13.65
N LEU A 231 -12.55 16.81 12.54
CA LEU A 231 -11.65 16.29 11.50
C LEU A 231 -10.68 17.34 10.93
N SER A 232 -11.11 18.60 10.85
CA SER A 232 -10.30 19.69 10.29
C SER A 232 -8.98 19.87 11.06
N GLN A 233 -8.94 19.58 12.36
CA GLN A 233 -7.72 19.69 13.16
C GLN A 233 -6.72 18.55 12.89
N VAL A 234 -7.19 17.37 12.46
CA VAL A 234 -6.34 16.23 12.09
C VAL A 234 -5.59 16.52 10.79
N PHE A 235 -6.31 16.97 9.76
CA PHE A 235 -5.71 17.29 8.45
C PHE A 235 -4.81 18.53 8.48
N THR A 236 -5.18 19.55 9.27
CA THR A 236 -4.36 20.77 9.42
C THR A 236 -3.05 20.50 10.17
N ASN A 237 -3.05 19.57 11.13
CA ASN A 237 -1.85 19.21 11.90
C ASN A 237 -0.99 18.11 11.24
N ALA A 238 -1.55 17.33 10.31
CA ALA A 238 -0.87 16.27 9.57
C ALA A 238 -0.13 16.75 8.31
N ASN A 239 -0.12 18.07 8.04
CA ASN A 239 0.60 18.67 6.93
C ASN A 239 1.79 19.47 7.48
N PRO A 240 2.97 18.87 7.68
CA PRO A 240 4.15 19.62 8.07
C PRO A 240 4.63 20.38 6.84
N GLY A 241 4.26 21.66 6.79
CA GLY A 241 4.88 22.62 5.88
C GLY A 241 6.40 22.56 6.01
N GLY A 242 7.07 22.68 4.86
CA GLY A 242 8.51 22.51 4.70
C GLY A 242 9.35 23.10 5.84
N GLY A 243 10.02 22.21 6.56
CA GLY A 243 11.07 22.54 7.52
C GLY A 243 12.31 21.72 7.18
N ALA A 244 13.21 22.28 6.40
CA ALA A 244 14.54 21.75 6.21
C ALA A 244 15.32 21.85 7.54
N GLY A 245 15.52 20.74 8.24
CA GLY A 245 16.38 20.71 9.42
C GLY A 245 16.30 19.42 10.25
N GLY A 246 17.40 18.66 10.30
CA GLY A 246 17.68 17.71 11.39
C GLY A 246 17.37 16.23 11.12
N GLY A 247 18.02 15.62 10.12
CA GLY A 247 17.89 14.20 9.78
C GLY A 247 18.61 13.19 10.69
N THR A 248 18.88 13.50 11.96
CA THR A 248 19.71 12.65 12.83
C THR A 248 18.94 11.70 13.76
N ASP A 249 17.63 11.87 13.97
CA ASP A 249 16.93 11.13 15.04
C ASP A 249 16.17 9.88 14.57
N LEU A 250 15.70 9.82 13.32
CA LEU A 250 14.99 8.64 12.82
C LEU A 250 15.94 7.45 12.56
N LEU A 251 17.14 7.71 12.02
CA LEU A 251 18.19 6.69 11.91
C LEU A 251 18.68 6.23 13.30
N GLY A 252 18.65 7.12 14.30
CA GLY A 252 18.87 6.77 15.71
C GLY A 252 17.76 5.89 16.30
N ALA A 253 16.51 6.06 15.87
CA ALA A 253 15.40 5.19 16.23
C ALA A 253 15.44 3.84 15.47
N ILE A 254 15.90 3.82 14.22
CA ILE A 254 16.08 2.63 13.39
C ILE A 254 17.26 1.79 13.91
N ASN A 255 18.43 2.41 14.14
CA ASN A 255 19.59 1.75 14.75
C ASN A 255 19.39 1.47 16.24
N GLY A 256 18.55 2.26 16.92
CA GLY A 256 18.16 2.07 18.30
C GLY A 256 17.19 0.92 18.53
N GLY A 257 16.65 0.32 17.47
CA GLY A 257 15.68 -0.75 17.55
C GLY A 257 14.25 -0.22 17.44
N PHE A 258 13.60 -0.68 16.37
CA PHE A 258 12.17 -0.57 16.14
C PHE A 258 11.36 -1.01 17.39
N LYS A 259 10.16 -0.47 17.65
CA LYS A 259 9.30 -0.93 18.78
C LYS A 259 8.00 -1.51 18.23
N THR A 260 7.72 -2.77 18.55
CA THR A 260 6.43 -3.38 18.26
C THR A 260 5.40 -2.94 19.30
N TYR A 261 4.23 -2.52 18.83
CA TYR A 261 3.11 -2.15 19.69
C TYR A 261 1.98 -3.17 19.51
N SER A 262 1.49 -3.71 20.61
CA SER A 262 0.40 -4.71 20.62
C SER A 262 -0.95 -4.06 20.33
N THR A 263 -1.08 -2.77 20.64
CA THR A 263 -2.26 -1.96 20.34
C THR A 263 -1.83 -0.61 19.78
N ALA A 264 -2.74 0.07 19.11
CA ALA A 264 -2.39 1.36 18.57
C ALA A 264 -2.52 2.51 19.58
N GLU A 265 -3.24 2.28 20.68
CA GLU A 265 -3.20 3.16 21.87
C GLU A 265 -1.80 3.17 22.51
N THR A 266 -1.19 1.99 22.71
CA THR A 266 0.17 1.87 23.28
C THR A 266 1.22 2.51 22.38
N MET A 267 1.02 2.42 21.07
CA MET A 267 1.81 3.16 20.09
C MET A 267 1.66 4.67 20.23
N LEU A 268 0.43 5.21 20.21
CA LEU A 268 0.22 6.66 20.31
C LEU A 268 0.80 7.20 21.61
N LYS A 269 0.62 6.47 22.72
CA LYS A 269 1.25 6.77 24.00
C LYS A 269 2.78 6.83 23.87
N SER A 270 3.40 5.87 23.20
CA SER A 270 4.85 5.87 22.98
C SER A 270 5.33 6.97 22.02
N LEU A 271 4.57 7.28 20.97
CA LEU A 271 4.84 8.38 20.05
C LEU A 271 4.75 9.71 20.79
N ARG A 272 3.70 9.94 21.58
CA ARG A 272 3.59 11.13 22.45
C ARG A 272 4.74 11.23 23.41
N ASN A 273 5.08 10.15 24.13
CA ASN A 273 6.22 10.15 25.04
C ASN A 273 7.53 10.46 24.32
N SER A 274 7.68 10.07 23.07
CA SER A 274 8.86 10.37 22.26
C SER A 274 8.84 11.82 21.76
N ALA A 275 7.68 12.32 21.34
CA ALA A 275 7.46 13.72 20.97
C ALA A 275 7.67 14.68 22.16
N THR A 276 7.22 14.31 23.37
CA THR A 276 7.46 15.09 24.59
C THR A 276 8.95 15.15 24.92
N ARG A 277 9.68 14.05 24.70
CA ARG A 277 11.13 13.98 24.94
C ARG A 277 11.95 14.67 23.85
N ASN A 278 11.45 14.72 22.62
CA ASN A 278 12.07 15.41 21.50
C ASN A 278 11.12 16.47 20.93
N SER A 279 10.76 17.44 21.77
CA SER A 279 9.76 18.48 21.43
C SER A 279 10.18 19.39 20.27
N THR A 280 11.46 19.37 19.89
CA THR A 280 11.99 20.13 18.76
C THR A 280 11.98 19.34 17.44
N ALA A 281 11.63 18.05 17.44
CA ALA A 281 11.50 17.30 16.21
C ALA A 281 10.31 17.80 15.38
N TRP A 282 10.46 17.83 14.05
CA TRP A 282 9.44 18.34 13.13
C TRP A 282 8.07 17.66 13.26
N TRP A 283 8.06 16.39 13.68
CA TRP A 283 6.85 15.58 13.86
C TRP A 283 6.25 15.67 15.28
N ALA A 284 6.98 16.25 16.24
CA ALA A 284 6.59 16.20 17.65
C ALA A 284 5.30 16.97 17.94
N SER A 285 5.14 18.16 17.36
CA SER A 285 3.93 18.97 17.51
C SER A 285 2.68 18.26 16.96
N THR A 286 2.79 17.67 15.77
CA THR A 286 1.73 16.85 15.17
C THR A 286 1.31 15.71 16.09
N VAL A 287 2.27 14.96 16.61
CA VAL A 287 2.01 13.81 17.50
C VAL A 287 1.43 14.22 18.86
N LEU A 288 1.93 15.31 19.46
CA LEU A 288 1.42 15.81 20.75
C LEU A 288 -0.02 16.32 20.65
N ASN A 289 -0.39 16.85 19.48
CA ASN A 289 -1.75 17.33 19.21
C ASN A 289 -2.75 16.21 18.88
N LEU A 290 -2.29 14.97 18.67
CA LEU A 290 -3.19 13.82 18.51
C LEU A 290 -3.71 13.41 19.88
N THR A 291 -5.01 13.54 20.16
CA THR A 291 -5.62 13.28 21.49
C THR A 291 -6.17 11.87 21.69
N GLN A 292 -6.37 11.08 20.63
CA GLN A 292 -6.77 9.66 20.71
C GLN A 292 -6.45 8.88 19.43
N PHE A 293 -6.20 7.58 19.58
CA PHE A 293 -6.03 6.61 18.49
C PHE A 293 -7.26 5.74 18.45
N VAL A 294 -7.87 5.50 17.29
CA VAL A 294 -8.92 4.48 17.22
C VAL A 294 -8.82 3.60 15.97
N PRO A 295 -8.93 2.28 16.15
CA PRO A 295 -8.86 1.33 15.05
C PRO A 295 -10.23 1.07 14.43
N TYR A 296 -10.42 1.32 13.13
CA TYR A 296 -11.08 0.32 12.25
C TYR A 296 -10.90 0.55 10.72
N VAL A 297 -10.94 -0.58 9.99
CA VAL A 297 -10.94 -0.88 8.53
C VAL A 297 -9.73 -0.41 7.70
N GLY A 298 -8.75 -1.23 7.31
CA GLY A 298 -8.49 -2.65 7.51
C GLY A 298 -7.03 -2.94 7.19
N GLY A 299 -6.35 -3.71 8.05
CA GLY A 299 -5.04 -4.30 7.74
C GLY A 299 -3.78 -3.59 8.23
N LEU A 300 -3.79 -2.82 9.33
CA LEU A 300 -2.55 -2.31 9.94
C LEU A 300 -2.60 -2.34 11.49
N MET A 301 -2.71 -3.53 12.07
CA MET A 301 -2.25 -3.75 13.45
C MET A 301 -0.75 -4.04 13.41
N GLY A 302 0.02 -2.97 13.55
CA GLY A 302 1.48 -2.95 13.51
C GLY A 302 1.95 -1.80 12.64
N PHE A 303 1.89 -0.58 13.18
CA PHE A 303 2.17 0.67 12.46
C PHE A 303 3.61 0.82 11.97
N VAL A 304 4.48 -0.13 12.30
CA VAL A 304 5.74 -0.36 11.59
C VAL A 304 5.98 -1.88 11.61
N ASN A 305 5.01 -2.63 11.10
CA ASN A 305 5.30 -3.99 10.65
C ASN A 305 6.19 -3.97 9.42
N SER A 306 6.55 -2.80 8.89
CA SER A 306 7.61 -2.65 7.91
C SER A 306 8.13 -1.24 7.83
N PHE A 307 9.40 -1.12 7.45
CA PHE A 307 10.11 0.14 7.26
C PHE A 307 10.98 0.04 6.01
N PHE A 308 11.16 1.15 5.30
CA PHE A 308 12.10 1.31 4.19
C PHE A 308 13.08 2.44 4.49
N GLY A 309 14.38 2.18 4.47
CA GLY A 309 15.40 3.23 4.60
C GLY A 309 16.75 2.85 4.00
N GLY A 310 17.54 3.89 3.71
CA GLY A 310 18.92 3.82 3.23
C GLY A 310 19.94 3.78 4.38
N ALA A 311 21.09 3.13 4.16
CA ALA A 311 22.05 2.80 5.21
C ALA A 311 23.00 3.93 5.64
N GLU A 312 23.23 4.98 4.82
CA GLU A 312 24.39 5.86 5.03
C GLU A 312 24.09 7.37 5.06
N LYS A 313 22.92 7.82 4.59
CA LYS A 313 22.47 9.21 4.71
C LYS A 313 20.98 9.21 5.01
N PRO A 314 20.45 10.19 5.77
CA PRO A 314 19.01 10.44 5.77
C PRO A 314 18.65 10.81 4.33
N SER A 315 18.24 9.82 3.55
CA SER A 315 17.61 10.03 2.26
C SER A 315 16.48 11.03 2.55
N PRO A 316 16.46 12.22 1.95
CA PRO A 316 15.50 13.24 2.34
C PRO A 316 14.11 12.96 1.75
N ARG A 317 13.97 11.78 1.16
CA ARG A 317 12.72 11.07 1.01
C ARG A 317 12.03 11.05 2.37
N GLU A 318 10.82 11.57 2.38
CA GLU A 318 9.91 11.42 3.51
C GLU A 318 9.97 9.95 3.93
N PRO A 319 10.43 9.67 5.17
CA PRO A 319 10.44 8.31 5.66
C PRO A 319 9.00 7.86 5.63
N LEU A 320 8.64 7.07 4.61
CA LEU A 320 7.31 6.53 4.36
C LEU A 320 6.27 7.51 4.86
N ASN A 321 5.94 8.53 4.06
CA ASN A 321 5.01 9.59 4.44
C ASN A 321 4.04 9.04 5.49
N PHE A 322 4.17 9.47 6.75
CA PHE A 322 3.19 9.11 7.78
C PHE A 322 1.85 9.82 7.46
N GLN A 323 1.52 10.02 6.19
CA GLN A 323 0.24 9.68 5.60
C GLN A 323 0.01 8.15 5.67
N GLY A 324 0.21 7.57 6.84
CA GLY A 324 -0.78 6.59 7.25
C GLY A 324 -2.10 7.35 7.17
N ALA A 325 -3.11 6.76 6.55
CA ALA A 325 -4.47 7.12 6.93
C ALA A 325 -4.45 7.18 8.46
N LEU A 326 -4.63 8.38 9.03
CA LEU A 326 -4.85 8.49 10.46
C LEU A 326 -6.03 7.56 10.68
N SER A 327 -5.80 6.40 11.29
CA SER A 327 -6.89 5.50 11.59
C SER A 327 -7.65 6.22 12.69
N MET A 328 -8.69 6.91 12.24
CA MET A 328 -9.55 7.69 13.09
C MET A 328 -10.53 6.70 13.72
N SER A 329 -10.73 6.84 15.02
CA SER A 329 -11.94 7.49 15.51
C SER A 329 -13.19 7.24 14.74
N GLY A 330 -13.61 6.04 14.37
CA GLY A 330 -14.97 5.91 13.90
C GLY A 330 -15.22 4.84 12.88
N SER A 331 -16.45 4.36 12.88
CA SER A 331 -17.00 3.74 11.70
C SER A 331 -17.21 4.81 10.64
N ILE A 332 -16.72 4.54 9.43
CA ILE A 332 -17.32 5.11 8.23
C ILE A 332 -18.68 4.43 8.12
N THR A 333 -19.72 5.04 8.70
CA THR A 333 -21.05 4.43 8.80
C THR A 333 -21.74 4.42 7.44
N GLU A 334 -21.48 5.45 6.64
CA GLU A 334 -21.97 5.59 5.29
C GLU A 334 -20.82 6.11 4.43
N SER A 335 -20.64 5.57 3.23
CA SER A 335 -19.73 6.16 2.25
C SER A 335 -20.38 6.00 0.89
N THR A 336 -20.26 7.02 0.05
CA THR A 336 -20.90 6.97 -1.26
C THR A 336 -19.97 6.24 -2.22
N PRO A 337 -20.31 5.03 -2.73
CA PRO A 337 -19.52 4.42 -3.79
C PRO A 337 -19.56 5.34 -5.02
N LEU A 338 -18.38 5.66 -5.56
CA LEU A 338 -18.25 6.56 -6.71
C LEU A 338 -17.87 5.75 -7.93
N TYR A 339 -16.63 5.25 -7.92
CA TYR A 339 -16.04 4.59 -9.07
C TYR A 339 -15.24 3.36 -8.67
N SER A 340 -15.19 2.38 -9.57
CA SER A 340 -14.25 1.27 -9.50
C SER A 340 -13.38 1.24 -10.75
N MET A 341 -12.10 0.96 -10.58
CA MET A 341 -11.13 0.82 -11.68
C MET A 341 -10.45 -0.53 -11.55
N ASP A 342 -10.43 -1.30 -12.63
CA ASP A 342 -9.76 -2.60 -12.67
C ASP A 342 -8.41 -2.48 -13.40
N PHE A 343 -7.37 -3.01 -12.78
CA PHE A 343 -5.99 -3.03 -13.26
C PHE A 343 -5.55 -4.47 -13.50
N ALA A 344 -5.27 -4.84 -14.75
CA ALA A 344 -4.61 -6.12 -15.03
C ALA A 344 -3.18 -6.11 -14.53
N THR A 345 -2.78 -7.15 -13.80
CA THR A 345 -1.40 -7.27 -13.31
C THR A 345 -0.43 -7.77 -14.38
N HIS A 346 -0.93 -8.30 -15.51
CA HIS A 346 -0.09 -8.78 -16.60
C HIS A 346 -0.20 -7.91 -17.85
N TYR A 347 0.92 -7.78 -18.55
CA TYR A 347 0.97 -7.11 -19.83
C TYR A 347 0.48 -8.06 -20.93
N LEU A 348 -0.76 -7.86 -21.39
CA LEU A 348 -1.40 -8.69 -22.42
C LEU A 348 -1.05 -8.29 -23.86
N GLY A 349 -0.05 -7.42 -24.05
CA GLY A 349 0.29 -6.88 -25.37
C GLY A 349 -0.84 -6.04 -25.97
N ASN A 350 -0.88 -5.99 -27.30
CA ASN A 350 -1.79 -5.15 -28.10
C ASN A 350 -3.22 -5.73 -28.28
N GLY A 351 -3.57 -6.80 -27.56
CA GLY A 351 -4.92 -7.38 -27.59
C GLY A 351 -5.97 -6.52 -26.89
N ASN A 352 -7.25 -6.76 -27.16
CA ASN A 352 -8.37 -6.03 -26.57
C ASN A 352 -8.93 -6.75 -25.33
N PRO A 353 -8.83 -6.15 -24.14
CA PRO A 353 -9.87 -6.31 -23.14
C PRO A 353 -10.59 -4.95 -22.92
N PRO A 354 -11.90 -4.87 -23.18
CA PRO A 354 -12.68 -3.65 -22.95
C PRO A 354 -12.97 -3.36 -21.47
N ASP A 355 -12.64 -4.28 -20.55
CA ASP A 355 -13.19 -4.26 -19.19
C ASP A 355 -12.14 -3.96 -18.08
N HIS A 356 -10.90 -3.59 -18.42
CA HIS A 356 -9.88 -3.20 -17.42
C HIS A 356 -8.70 -2.43 -18.05
N TYR A 357 -8.01 -1.64 -17.22
CA TYR A 357 -6.76 -0.98 -17.56
C TYR A 357 -5.61 -1.99 -17.61
N ARG A 358 -4.85 -1.98 -18.70
CA ARG A 358 -3.64 -2.79 -18.85
C ARG A 358 -2.38 -2.00 -18.51
N PRO A 359 -1.31 -2.66 -18.06
CA PRO A 359 -0.04 -1.99 -17.89
C PRO A 359 0.46 -1.45 -19.23
N VAL A 360 1.09 -0.27 -19.23
CA VAL A 360 1.69 0.31 -20.45
C VAL A 360 3.00 -0.39 -20.87
N ARG A 361 3.53 -1.25 -20.01
CA ARG A 361 4.79 -2.00 -20.21
C ARG A 361 4.77 -3.32 -19.43
N PRO A 362 5.60 -4.32 -19.78
CA PRO A 362 5.82 -5.50 -18.95
C PRO A 362 6.37 -5.13 -17.57
N ILE A 363 5.74 -5.63 -16.51
CA ILE A 363 6.14 -5.43 -15.11
C ILE A 363 6.07 -6.77 -14.37
N THR A 364 7.08 -7.04 -13.54
CA THR A 364 7.00 -8.07 -12.51
C THR A 364 6.74 -7.39 -11.18
N TRP A 365 5.57 -7.63 -10.60
CA TRP A 365 5.15 -7.05 -9.32
C TRP A 365 5.82 -7.76 -8.14
N GLY A 366 5.86 -7.10 -6.99
CA GLY A 366 6.53 -7.60 -5.79
C GLY A 366 8.04 -7.33 -5.76
N VAL A 367 8.60 -7.42 -4.56
CA VAL A 367 10.05 -7.37 -4.33
C VAL A 367 10.53 -8.67 -3.72
N PHE A 368 9.96 -9.08 -2.59
CA PHE A 368 10.31 -10.33 -1.93
C PHE A 368 9.10 -10.88 -1.18
N ASN A 369 9.13 -12.17 -0.86
CA ASN A 369 8.15 -12.76 0.04
C ASN A 369 8.72 -13.97 0.77
N LEU A 370 8.12 -14.33 1.89
CA LEU A 370 8.38 -15.62 2.52
C LEU A 370 7.51 -16.68 1.86
N THR A 371 8.07 -17.86 1.62
CA THR A 371 7.31 -18.94 1.00
C THR A 371 6.42 -19.66 2.00
N ALA A 372 6.81 -19.68 3.28
CA ALA A 372 6.08 -20.33 4.35
C ALA A 372 6.20 -19.56 5.66
N LYS A 373 5.28 -19.84 6.58
CA LYS A 373 5.29 -19.27 7.92
C LYS A 373 6.59 -19.65 8.66
N PRO A 374 7.32 -18.67 9.23
CA PRO A 374 8.48 -18.95 10.06
C PRO A 374 8.09 -19.85 11.24
N GLN A 375 8.88 -20.90 11.46
CA GLN A 375 8.71 -21.80 12.59
C GLN A 375 9.84 -21.56 13.60
N SER A 376 9.50 -21.50 14.88
CA SER A 376 10.45 -21.47 15.97
C SER A 376 10.41 -22.79 16.73
N THR A 377 11.58 -23.33 17.07
CA THR A 377 11.65 -24.50 17.96
C THR A 377 11.77 -24.02 19.39
N VAL A 378 10.82 -24.41 20.24
CA VAL A 378 10.87 -24.13 21.68
C VAL A 378 11.34 -25.39 22.40
N LYS A 379 12.41 -25.28 23.19
CA LYS A 379 12.91 -26.34 24.06
C LYS A 379 12.71 -25.92 25.52
N PHE A 380 12.03 -26.74 26.28
CA PHE A 380 11.91 -26.57 27.72
C PHE A 380 13.02 -27.36 28.40
N SER A 381 13.86 -26.70 29.18
CA SER A 381 14.93 -27.33 29.95
C SER A 381 14.70 -27.09 31.44
N ARG A 382 14.72 -28.14 32.25
CA ARG A 382 14.62 -28.02 33.71
C ARG A 382 16.03 -28.07 34.29
N VAL A 383 16.49 -26.96 34.85
CA VAL A 383 17.82 -26.88 35.48
C VAL A 383 17.64 -26.89 36.99
N CYS A 384 18.10 -27.96 37.65
CA CYS A 384 18.08 -28.08 39.10
C CYS A 384 19.47 -27.81 39.69
N THR A 385 19.57 -26.89 40.66
CA THR A 385 20.81 -26.55 41.35
C THR A 385 20.72 -26.91 42.84
N GLY A 386 21.82 -27.44 43.40
CA GLY A 386 21.94 -27.81 44.82
C GLY A 386 21.85 -29.32 45.09
N THR A 387 22.67 -29.82 46.02
CA THR A 387 22.76 -31.26 46.37
C THR A 387 21.84 -31.68 47.51
N THR A 388 21.46 -30.76 48.39
CA THR A 388 20.67 -31.06 49.61
C THR A 388 19.22 -30.58 49.54
N ARG A 389 18.95 -29.52 48.77
CA ARG A 389 17.59 -29.03 48.42
C ARG A 389 17.62 -28.51 46.99
N PRO A 390 17.34 -29.34 45.97
CA PRO A 390 17.43 -28.92 44.59
C PRO A 390 16.38 -27.82 44.32
N SER A 391 16.86 -26.61 44.02
CA SER A 391 16.02 -25.56 43.43
C SER A 391 15.99 -25.82 41.93
N CYS A 392 14.82 -26.15 41.40
CA CYS A 392 14.66 -26.35 39.96
C CYS A 392 14.04 -25.10 39.33
N THR A 393 14.75 -24.51 38.38
CA THR A 393 14.22 -23.46 37.52
C THR A 393 13.97 -24.05 36.14
N THR A 394 12.75 -23.90 35.63
CA THR A 394 12.45 -24.25 34.23
C THR A 394 12.91 -23.09 33.35
N LYS A 395 13.79 -23.35 32.40
CA LYS A 395 14.20 -22.40 31.37
C LYS A 395 13.47 -22.74 30.08
N THR A 396 13.00 -21.71 29.39
CA THR A 396 12.46 -21.87 28.04
C THR A 396 13.54 -21.39 27.08
N ASP A 397 14.17 -22.34 26.39
CA ASP A 397 15.17 -22.07 25.37
C ASP A 397 14.49 -22.05 24.01
N TYR A 398 14.40 -20.87 23.40
CA TYR A 398 14.02 -20.76 22.00
C TYR A 398 15.23 -21.21 21.17
N ALA A 399 15.21 -22.48 20.77
CA ALA A 399 16.34 -23.21 20.20
C ALA A 399 16.63 -22.88 18.73
N GLY A 400 16.02 -21.81 18.24
CA GLY A 400 16.28 -21.24 16.94
C GLY A 400 15.04 -21.16 16.05
N ILE A 401 15.03 -20.11 15.24
CA ILE A 401 14.19 -19.94 14.06
C ILE A 401 14.68 -20.91 12.98
N VAL A 402 13.80 -21.79 12.50
CA VAL A 402 14.06 -22.62 11.31
C VAL A 402 14.37 -21.68 10.15
N PRO A 403 15.45 -21.91 9.35
CA PRO A 403 15.78 -21.05 8.23
C PRO A 403 14.54 -20.72 7.39
N VAL A 404 14.24 -19.42 7.24
CA VAL A 404 13.05 -19.03 6.48
C VAL A 404 13.30 -19.29 5.00
N SER A 405 12.32 -19.87 4.34
CA SER A 405 12.33 -19.99 2.89
C SER A 405 11.70 -18.72 2.30
N TYR A 406 12.35 -18.15 1.29
CA TYR A 406 11.96 -16.88 0.68
C TYR A 406 12.07 -16.96 -0.85
N VAL A 407 11.36 -16.05 -1.51
CA VAL A 407 11.44 -15.81 -2.95
C VAL A 407 11.71 -14.33 -3.19
N PHE A 408 12.47 -14.05 -4.25
CA PHE A 408 12.88 -12.71 -4.62
C PHE A 408 12.52 -12.42 -6.07
N ASN A 409 12.06 -11.21 -6.37
CA ASN A 409 11.78 -10.78 -7.73
C ASN A 409 13.09 -10.55 -8.50
N PRO A 410 13.48 -11.42 -9.44
CA PRO A 410 14.75 -11.28 -10.15
C PRO A 410 14.81 -10.03 -11.04
N ASN A 411 13.65 -9.45 -11.38
CA ASN A 411 13.52 -8.30 -12.28
C ASN A 411 13.44 -6.96 -11.54
N ALA A 412 13.51 -6.96 -10.20
CA ALA A 412 13.44 -5.73 -9.41
C ALA A 412 14.68 -4.83 -9.58
N GLY A 413 15.79 -5.34 -10.13
CA GLY A 413 17.06 -4.61 -10.19
C GLY A 413 17.71 -4.47 -8.80
N LEU A 414 17.56 -5.53 -8.01
CA LEU A 414 17.99 -5.60 -6.61
C LEU A 414 18.75 -6.90 -6.37
N SER A 415 19.76 -6.87 -5.52
CA SER A 415 20.51 -8.04 -5.05
C SER A 415 20.37 -8.19 -3.54
N LEU A 416 20.15 -9.41 -3.05
CA LEU A 416 20.11 -9.66 -1.61
C LEU A 416 21.48 -9.43 -0.98
N VAL A 417 21.53 -8.59 0.06
CA VAL A 417 22.73 -8.35 0.88
C VAL A 417 22.69 -9.26 2.11
N SER A 418 21.61 -9.18 2.88
CA SER A 418 21.43 -10.00 4.09
C SER A 418 19.96 -10.23 4.43
N ILE A 419 19.71 -11.30 5.18
CA ILE A 419 18.45 -11.55 5.88
C ILE A 419 18.80 -11.79 7.33
N GLU A 420 18.27 -10.95 8.19
CA GLU A 420 18.53 -10.99 9.62
C GLU A 420 17.23 -11.17 10.39
N TYR A 421 17.34 -11.79 11.56
CA TYR A 421 16.20 -12.15 12.39
C TYR A 421 16.35 -11.60 13.79
N ALA A 422 15.22 -11.27 14.41
CA ALA A 422 15.13 -10.94 15.83
C ALA A 422 13.82 -11.45 16.41
N TYR A 423 13.79 -11.74 17.70
CA TYR A 423 12.54 -12.02 18.43
C TYR A 423 11.88 -10.72 18.85
N THR A 424 10.55 -10.68 18.86
CA THR A 424 9.76 -9.53 19.33
C THR A 424 8.97 -9.88 20.58
N PHE A 425 8.89 -8.96 21.55
CA PHE A 425 8.13 -9.06 22.80
C PHE A 425 7.15 -7.88 22.91
N ASP A 426 6.13 -7.95 23.76
CA ASP A 426 5.14 -6.86 23.91
C ASP A 426 5.83 -5.55 24.34
N GLU A 427 5.54 -4.47 23.60
CA GLU A 427 6.06 -3.11 23.87
C GLU A 427 7.59 -2.97 23.92
N GLN A 428 8.33 -4.03 23.56
CA GLN A 428 9.78 -4.03 23.53
C GLN A 428 10.32 -3.96 22.11
N ARG A 429 11.59 -3.58 22.03
CA ARG A 429 12.33 -3.60 20.77
C ARG A 429 12.59 -5.06 20.37
N PRO A 430 12.66 -5.39 19.07
CA PRO A 430 13.24 -6.65 18.65
C PRO A 430 14.58 -6.84 19.35
N THR A 431 14.92 -8.10 19.64
CA THR A 431 16.26 -8.45 20.08
C THR A 431 17.29 -8.00 19.04
N HIS A 432 18.58 -8.15 19.35
CA HIS A 432 19.62 -7.90 18.35
C HIS A 432 19.36 -8.71 17.06
N PHE A 433 19.36 -8.02 15.92
CA PHE A 433 19.24 -8.64 14.60
C PHE A 433 20.52 -9.42 14.29
N THR A 434 20.36 -10.64 13.81
CA THR A 434 21.47 -11.53 13.48
C THR A 434 21.15 -12.31 12.21
N GLU A 435 22.13 -12.49 11.33
CA GLU A 435 22.04 -13.37 10.14
C GLU A 435 21.96 -14.84 10.53
N TYR A 436 22.51 -15.18 11.71
CA TYR A 436 22.39 -16.50 12.30
C TYR A 436 21.06 -16.64 13.01
N THR A 437 20.60 -17.88 13.10
CA THR A 437 19.42 -18.26 13.88
C THR A 437 19.53 -17.72 15.32
N PRO A 438 18.72 -16.72 15.72
CA PRO A 438 18.82 -16.16 17.06
C PRO A 438 18.44 -17.22 18.08
N ARG A 439 19.17 -17.25 19.19
CA ARG A 439 18.85 -18.06 20.37
C ARG A 439 18.57 -17.13 21.51
N VAL A 440 17.43 -17.33 22.17
CA VAL A 440 17.07 -16.58 23.38
C VAL A 440 16.69 -17.59 24.45
N THR A 441 17.40 -17.52 25.58
CA THR A 441 17.06 -18.26 26.80
C THR A 441 16.26 -17.32 27.69
N ILE A 442 15.02 -17.69 27.96
CA ILE A 442 14.09 -16.87 28.75
C ILE A 442 13.91 -17.53 30.13
N PRO A 443 14.21 -16.81 31.23
CA PRO A 443 13.90 -17.25 32.59
C PRO A 443 12.41 -17.55 32.80
N GLN A 444 12.10 -18.42 33.76
CA GLN A 444 10.72 -18.70 34.13
C GLN A 444 10.00 -17.43 34.61
N GLY A 445 8.82 -17.16 34.06
CA GLY A 445 8.00 -16.00 34.44
C GLY A 445 8.27 -14.72 33.63
N GLU A 446 9.28 -14.72 32.76
CA GLU A 446 9.44 -13.66 31.77
C GLU A 446 8.53 -13.85 30.55
N GLU A 447 8.28 -12.76 29.84
CA GLU A 447 7.40 -12.74 28.69
C GLU A 447 7.97 -13.58 27.54
N LEU A 448 7.13 -14.42 26.93
CA LEU A 448 7.51 -15.21 25.76
C LEU A 448 7.52 -14.31 24.50
N PRO A 449 8.37 -14.60 23.50
CA PRO A 449 8.36 -13.88 22.23
C PRO A 449 6.99 -14.02 21.58
N LYS A 450 6.44 -12.90 21.12
CA LYS A 450 5.16 -12.83 20.41
C LYS A 450 5.32 -13.00 18.91
N GLY A 451 6.53 -12.88 18.40
CA GLY A 451 6.80 -13.00 16.98
C GLY A 451 8.28 -12.95 16.63
N MET A 452 8.50 -12.86 15.32
CA MET A 452 9.79 -12.76 14.69
C MET A 452 9.83 -11.50 13.82
N ALA A 453 10.78 -10.61 14.08
CA ALA A 453 11.15 -9.57 13.16
C ALA A 453 12.17 -10.10 12.14
N LEU A 454 11.94 -9.80 10.88
CA LEU A 454 12.77 -10.08 9.73
C LEU A 454 13.30 -8.75 9.21
N ARG A 455 14.62 -8.64 9.01
CA ARG A 455 15.24 -7.48 8.36
C ARG A 455 15.92 -7.98 7.09
N VAL A 456 15.36 -7.62 5.94
CA VAL A 456 15.91 -7.96 4.62
C VAL A 456 16.62 -6.74 4.09
N LYS A 457 17.92 -6.87 3.88
CA LYS A 457 18.75 -5.82 3.28
C LYS A 457 18.98 -6.17 1.81
N LEU A 458 18.57 -5.30 0.92
CA LEU A 458 18.73 -5.43 -0.53
C LEU A 458 19.62 -4.31 -1.02
N ARG A 459 20.34 -4.53 -2.11
CA ARG A 459 21.17 -3.53 -2.78
C ARG A 459 20.65 -3.25 -4.17
N THR A 460 20.58 -1.99 -4.56
CA THR A 460 20.23 -1.60 -5.93
C THR A 460 21.38 -1.96 -6.89
N THR A 461 21.06 -2.50 -8.06
CA THR A 461 22.08 -2.82 -9.08
C THR A 461 22.60 -1.57 -9.80
N THR A 462 21.84 -0.48 -9.71
CA THR A 462 22.18 0.83 -10.26
C THR A 462 21.98 1.87 -9.17
N PRO A 463 22.95 2.78 -8.94
CA PRO A 463 22.81 3.82 -7.94
C PRO A 463 21.52 4.61 -8.12
N THR A 464 20.81 4.83 -7.02
CA THR A 464 19.67 5.75 -7.01
C THR A 464 20.16 7.20 -7.05
N ARG A 465 19.25 8.15 -7.30
CA ARG A 465 19.60 9.59 -7.36
C ARG A 465 20.29 10.10 -6.09
N TYR A 466 20.02 9.46 -4.96
CA TYR A 466 20.53 9.83 -3.65
C TYR A 466 21.70 8.97 -3.17
N ALA A 467 22.26 8.13 -4.06
CA ALA A 467 23.29 7.15 -3.72
C ALA A 467 22.88 6.21 -2.57
N ASP A 468 21.57 5.92 -2.47
CA ASP A 468 21.09 4.83 -1.63
C ASP A 468 21.46 3.51 -2.32
N ASP A 469 22.55 2.89 -1.87
CA ASP A 469 22.95 1.58 -2.39
C ASP A 469 22.11 0.48 -1.76
N ASP A 470 21.77 0.60 -0.48
CA ASP A 470 21.06 -0.43 0.27
C ASP A 470 19.65 0.00 0.70
N LEU A 471 18.67 -0.89 0.51
CA LEU A 471 17.30 -0.79 0.96
C LEU A 471 17.05 -1.81 2.06
N VAL A 472 16.50 -1.37 3.19
CA VAL A 472 16.14 -2.25 4.30
C VAL A 472 14.63 -2.44 4.34
N PHE A 473 14.17 -3.68 4.38
CA PHE A 473 12.78 -4.07 4.60
C PHE A 473 12.69 -4.72 5.97
N LEU A 474 11.93 -4.12 6.87
CA LEU A 474 11.60 -4.76 8.13
C LEU A 474 10.27 -5.49 8.00
N LYS A 475 10.09 -6.67 8.60
CA LYS A 475 8.76 -7.27 8.78
C LYS A 475 8.59 -8.09 10.05
N VAL A 476 7.51 -7.88 10.79
CA VAL A 476 7.18 -8.68 11.98
C VAL A 476 6.13 -9.73 11.64
N TYR A 477 6.42 -10.98 12.00
CA TYR A 477 5.53 -12.12 11.87
C TYR A 477 5.15 -12.62 13.27
N PRO A 478 3.89 -12.45 13.71
CA PRO A 478 3.44 -12.99 14.98
C PRO A 478 3.53 -14.52 14.96
N PHE A 479 4.00 -15.09 16.06
CA PHE A 479 3.79 -16.51 16.30
C PHE A 479 2.29 -16.71 16.54
N ALA A 480 1.72 -17.75 15.93
CA ALA A 480 0.38 -18.16 16.34
C ALA A 480 0.47 -18.44 17.84
N GLY A 481 -0.47 -17.92 18.64
CA GLY A 481 -0.48 -18.15 20.08
C GLY A 481 -0.31 -19.64 20.30
N VAL A 482 0.90 -20.05 20.72
CA VAL A 482 1.20 -21.46 20.92
C VAL A 482 0.29 -21.85 22.08
N PRO A 483 -0.69 -22.76 21.90
CA PRO A 483 -1.44 -23.23 23.03
C PRO A 483 -0.41 -23.82 23.99
N VAL A 484 -0.25 -23.17 25.15
CA VAL A 484 0.59 -23.68 26.22
C VAL A 484 -0.17 -24.89 26.77
N THR A 485 0.04 -26.05 26.15
CA THR A 485 -0.32 -27.31 26.81
C THR A 485 0.59 -27.44 28.01
N GLN A 486 0.05 -27.13 29.19
CA GLN A 486 0.69 -27.32 30.48
C GLN A 486 0.91 -28.80 30.77
#